data_AF-A0A972X8N0-F1
#
_entry.id   AF-A0A972X8N0-F1
#
_cell.length_a   1.000
_cell.length_b   1.000
_cell.length_c   1.000
_cell.angle_alpha   90.00
_cell.angle_beta   90.00
_cell.angle_gamma   90.00
#
_symmetry.space_group_name_H-M   'P 1'
#
loop_
_entity.id
_entity.type
_entity.pdbx_description
1 polymer ?
#
loop_
_entity_poly.entity_id
_entity_poly.type
_entity_poly.pdbx_seq_one_letter_code
_entity_poly.pdbx_strand_id
1 'polypeptide(L)'
;MDPMLEHKLLATRRHLLGSMAGGIGSMALGQLLGDGMAAAASGGAMPSAAADPVAPRPPHFAARAKRMIVIHLTGSPPHLDLYDHKPELVKHSGEDCPAEAIAGKKFAFTSGTPKLLGTPRSWVRCGESGMELSDAIPNLHRVADKLCLVKSMFTDQFNHAPAELMVYTGSPRAGRPSLGSWATYGLGSENANLPGFVVLISSGVQPNGGTSSFGSGFLPSVYQGVQCRSKGDPVLFVSDPPGMDRSLRRATLDALRDLNELQARELGNPETVTRIAQYELAYRMQASVPEVMDISREPQHMLEAYGAKPGSPSLANNCLLARRLVEQGVRFVQLFDWG
;
A
#
# COMPACT_ATOMS: atom_id res chain seq x y z
N MET A 1 12.31 -16.94 37.40
CA MET A 1 12.95 -17.55 36.22
C MET A 1 14.45 -17.40 36.38
N ASP A 2 15.20 -18.49 36.25
CA ASP A 2 16.67 -18.48 36.38
C ASP A 2 17.30 -18.21 34.99
N PRO A 3 17.86 -17.01 34.76
CA PRO A 3 18.43 -16.63 33.47
C PRO A 3 19.66 -17.46 33.08
N MET A 4 20.36 -18.08 34.04
CA MET A 4 21.46 -19.00 33.73
C MET A 4 20.96 -20.35 33.23
N LEU A 5 19.85 -20.83 33.76
CA LEU A 5 19.21 -22.06 33.29
C LEU A 5 18.65 -21.87 31.88
N GLU A 6 18.03 -20.72 31.61
CA GLU A 6 17.49 -20.36 30.30
C GLU A 6 18.61 -20.21 29.23
N HIS A 7 19.74 -19.60 29.61
CA HIS A 7 20.93 -19.53 28.76
C HIS A 7 21.51 -20.93 28.44
N LYS A 8 21.59 -21.82 29.43
CA LYS A 8 22.07 -23.20 29.24
C LYS A 8 21.13 -24.03 28.35
N LEU A 9 19.82 -23.84 28.47
CA LEU A 9 18.81 -24.50 27.62
C LEU A 9 18.81 -23.97 26.18
N LEU A 10 19.10 -22.69 25.97
CA LEU A 10 19.28 -22.09 24.64
C LEU A 10 20.60 -22.53 23.97
N ALA A 11 21.66 -22.74 24.77
CA ALA A 11 22.95 -23.22 24.31
C ALA A 11 22.89 -24.67 23.79
N THR A 12 22.18 -25.58 24.47
CA THR A 12 22.09 -27.01 24.07
C THR A 12 21.27 -27.23 22.80
N ARG A 13 20.19 -26.46 22.60
CA ARG A 13 19.37 -26.53 21.37
C ARG A 13 20.11 -26.01 20.14
N ARG A 14 20.89 -24.93 20.31
CA ARG A 14 21.70 -24.32 19.24
C ARG A 14 22.92 -25.18 18.88
N HIS A 15 23.53 -25.85 19.86
CA HIS A 15 24.66 -26.75 19.64
C HIS A 15 24.24 -28.06 18.95
N LEU A 16 23.09 -28.65 19.33
CA LEU A 16 22.52 -29.84 18.67
C LEU A 16 22.08 -29.56 17.23
N LEU A 17 21.37 -28.45 16.98
CA LEU A 17 20.96 -28.06 15.62
C LEU A 17 22.16 -27.62 14.78
N GLY A 18 23.18 -27.00 15.38
CA GLY A 18 24.43 -26.63 14.72
C GLY A 18 25.29 -27.83 14.33
N SER A 19 25.31 -28.91 15.14
CA SER A 19 26.05 -30.13 14.81
C SER A 19 25.32 -31.03 13.81
N MET A 20 23.98 -31.04 13.80
CA MET A 20 23.18 -31.73 12.76
C MET A 20 23.17 -31.03 11.40
N ALA A 21 23.42 -29.70 11.37
CA ALA A 21 23.52 -28.93 10.12
C ALA A 21 24.70 -29.37 9.23
N GLY A 22 25.74 -30.00 9.79
CA GLY A 22 26.89 -30.49 9.02
C GLY A 22 26.65 -31.78 8.22
N GLY A 23 25.60 -32.55 8.52
CA GLY A 23 25.37 -33.88 7.91
C GLY A 23 24.13 -33.97 7.02
N ILE A 24 22.93 -33.96 7.62
CA ILE A 24 21.68 -34.08 6.86
C ILE A 24 21.35 -32.75 6.17
N GLY A 25 21.66 -31.63 6.82
CA GLY A 25 21.53 -30.29 6.25
C GLY A 25 22.44 -30.07 5.05
N SER A 26 23.66 -30.62 5.05
CA SER A 26 24.60 -30.53 3.93
C SER A 26 24.20 -31.43 2.76
N MET A 27 23.56 -32.58 3.01
CA MET A 27 22.97 -33.41 1.95
C MET A 27 21.77 -32.72 1.29
N ALA A 28 20.86 -32.14 2.09
CA ALA A 28 19.72 -31.37 1.57
C ALA A 28 20.18 -30.08 0.87
N LEU A 29 21.20 -29.39 1.41
CA LEU A 29 21.84 -28.23 0.78
C LEU A 29 22.57 -28.64 -0.50
N GLY A 30 23.22 -29.79 -0.55
CA GLY A 30 23.86 -30.32 -1.76
C GLY A 30 22.83 -30.65 -2.85
N GLN A 31 21.65 -31.12 -2.47
CA GLN A 31 20.55 -31.38 -3.40
C GLN A 31 19.88 -30.08 -3.89
N LEU A 32 19.66 -29.11 -2.99
CA LEU A 32 19.14 -27.78 -3.32
C LEU A 32 20.14 -26.92 -4.10
N LEU A 33 21.44 -27.03 -3.83
CA LEU A 33 22.50 -26.39 -4.60
C LEU A 33 22.77 -27.13 -5.93
N GLY A 34 22.52 -28.44 -6.01
CA GLY A 34 22.57 -29.19 -7.27
C GLY A 34 21.49 -28.72 -8.24
N ASP A 35 20.24 -28.62 -7.77
CA ASP A 35 19.13 -28.04 -8.54
C ASP A 35 19.29 -26.52 -8.75
N GLY A 36 19.83 -25.83 -7.74
CA GLY A 36 20.11 -24.39 -7.77
C GLY A 36 21.28 -24.00 -8.67
N MET A 37 22.29 -24.86 -8.87
CA MET A 37 23.38 -24.64 -9.82
C MET A 37 22.94 -24.87 -11.25
N ALA A 38 21.99 -25.78 -11.49
CA ALA A 38 21.32 -25.90 -12.80
C ALA A 38 20.46 -24.66 -13.11
N ALA A 39 19.84 -24.04 -12.09
CA ALA A 39 19.14 -22.76 -12.21
C ALA A 39 20.09 -21.53 -12.29
N ALA A 40 21.27 -21.57 -11.65
CA ALA A 40 22.27 -20.51 -11.73
C ALA A 40 23.01 -20.51 -13.08
N ALA A 41 23.18 -21.69 -13.70
CA ALA A 41 23.65 -21.82 -15.08
C ALA A 41 22.67 -21.23 -16.11
N SER A 42 21.42 -20.97 -15.72
CA SER A 42 20.39 -20.29 -16.54
C SER A 42 20.16 -18.81 -16.17
N GLY A 43 21.09 -18.18 -15.43
CA GLY A 43 21.14 -16.71 -15.29
C GLY A 43 20.45 -16.12 -14.05
N GLY A 44 20.09 -16.93 -13.05
CA GLY A 44 19.56 -16.44 -11.78
C GLY A 44 20.67 -16.12 -10.77
N ALA A 45 21.18 -14.89 -10.75
CA ALA A 45 22.09 -14.44 -9.68
C ALA A 45 21.33 -14.30 -8.34
N MET A 46 21.79 -14.99 -7.30
CA MET A 46 21.36 -14.76 -5.91
C MET A 46 21.76 -13.34 -5.47
N PRO A 47 20.86 -12.53 -4.89
CA PRO A 47 21.22 -11.19 -4.42
C PRO A 47 22.19 -11.29 -3.23
N SER A 48 23.33 -10.59 -3.37
CA SER A 48 24.29 -10.32 -2.29
C SER A 48 23.62 -9.63 -1.09
N ALA A 49 24.10 -9.94 0.12
CA ALA A 49 23.67 -9.33 1.39
C ALA A 49 23.90 -7.80 1.49
N ALA A 50 24.46 -7.17 0.47
CA ALA A 50 24.67 -5.72 0.36
C ALA A 50 23.74 -5.03 -0.66
N ALA A 51 22.76 -5.73 -1.24
CA ALA A 51 21.83 -5.13 -2.19
C ALA A 51 20.80 -4.25 -1.48
N ASP A 52 20.63 -3.01 -1.94
CA ASP A 52 19.55 -2.11 -1.51
C ASP A 52 18.21 -2.87 -1.56
N PRO A 53 17.51 -3.04 -0.42
CA PRO A 53 16.32 -3.87 -0.37
C PRO A 53 15.19 -3.31 -1.25
N VAL A 54 15.20 -2.02 -1.59
CA VAL A 54 14.20 -1.41 -2.49
C VAL A 54 14.69 -1.26 -3.93
N ALA A 55 15.87 -1.79 -4.29
CA ALA A 55 16.35 -1.75 -5.67
C ALA A 55 15.32 -2.34 -6.64
N PRO A 56 15.15 -1.75 -7.85
CA PRO A 56 14.28 -2.29 -8.89
C PRO A 56 14.60 -3.75 -9.21
N ARG A 57 13.56 -4.56 -9.39
CA ARG A 57 13.69 -5.97 -9.77
C ARG A 57 13.02 -6.21 -11.12
N PRO A 58 13.63 -7.02 -12.01
CA PRO A 58 13.00 -7.36 -13.28
C PRO A 58 11.73 -8.19 -13.01
N PRO A 59 10.59 -7.82 -13.62
CA PRO A 59 9.38 -8.64 -13.52
C PRO A 59 9.52 -9.91 -14.35
N HIS A 60 8.77 -10.97 -14.01
CA HIS A 60 8.70 -12.21 -14.81
C HIS A 60 8.18 -11.97 -16.23
N PHE A 61 7.34 -10.95 -16.42
CA PHE A 61 6.77 -10.55 -17.71
C PHE A 61 6.96 -9.05 -17.94
N ALA A 62 7.07 -8.64 -19.20
CA ALA A 62 7.11 -7.24 -19.56
C ALA A 62 5.84 -6.51 -19.07
N ALA A 63 6.01 -5.56 -18.15
CA ALA A 63 4.90 -4.81 -17.58
C ALA A 63 4.36 -3.77 -18.58
N ARG A 64 3.03 -3.78 -18.80
CA ARG A 64 2.35 -2.74 -19.60
C ARG A 64 2.08 -1.47 -18.81
N ALA A 65 1.88 -1.60 -17.50
CA ALA A 65 1.73 -0.49 -16.57
C ALA A 65 2.95 -0.40 -15.66
N LYS A 66 3.49 0.80 -15.49
CA LYS A 66 4.68 1.03 -14.64
C LYS A 66 4.32 1.47 -13.22
N ARG A 67 3.16 2.12 -13.07
CA ARG A 67 2.73 2.82 -11.85
C ARG A 67 1.25 2.63 -11.62
N MET A 68 0.83 2.68 -10.35
CA MET A 68 -0.54 2.46 -9.93
C MET A 68 -1.01 3.57 -9.00
N ILE A 69 -2.18 4.14 -9.30
CA ILE A 69 -2.92 5.02 -8.40
C ILE A 69 -4.17 4.27 -7.96
N VAL A 70 -4.34 4.10 -6.65
CA VAL A 70 -5.53 3.50 -6.06
C VAL A 70 -6.32 4.58 -5.34
N ILE A 71 -7.61 4.73 -5.64
CA ILE A 71 -8.49 5.68 -4.97
C ILE A 71 -9.54 4.90 -4.17
N HIS A 72 -9.49 5.04 -2.86
CA HIS A 72 -10.48 4.49 -1.93
C HIS A 72 -11.43 5.59 -1.50
N LEU A 73 -12.72 5.41 -1.77
CA LEU A 73 -13.77 6.35 -1.40
C LEU A 73 -14.67 5.69 -0.35
N THR A 74 -14.32 5.82 0.93
CA THR A 74 -15.03 5.15 2.03
C THR A 74 -16.50 5.54 2.10
N GLY A 75 -16.79 6.84 1.91
CA GLY A 75 -18.16 7.39 1.98
C GLY A 75 -18.74 7.72 0.61
N SER A 76 -18.23 7.14 -0.48
CA SER A 76 -18.86 7.31 -1.79
C SER A 76 -20.29 6.75 -1.80
N PRO A 77 -21.15 7.21 -2.73
CA PRO A 77 -22.39 6.52 -3.04
C PRO A 77 -22.15 5.03 -3.31
N PRO A 78 -23.13 4.15 -3.01
CA PRO A 78 -22.96 2.72 -3.23
C PRO A 78 -22.75 2.43 -4.71
N HIS A 79 -22.00 1.37 -5.03
CA HIS A 79 -21.76 0.94 -6.41
C HIS A 79 -23.05 0.68 -7.21
N LEU A 80 -24.13 0.31 -6.51
CA LEU A 80 -25.48 0.12 -7.06
C LEU A 80 -26.12 1.42 -7.57
N ASP A 81 -25.61 2.58 -7.16
CA ASP A 81 -26.02 3.91 -7.64
C ASP A 81 -25.05 4.48 -8.68
N LEU A 82 -23.92 3.82 -8.96
CA LEU A 82 -22.85 4.36 -9.80
C LEU A 82 -22.58 3.50 -11.04
N TYR A 83 -22.26 2.22 -10.84
CA TYR A 83 -21.67 1.35 -11.88
C TYR A 83 -22.41 0.03 -12.11
N ASP A 84 -23.28 -0.40 -11.19
CA ASP A 84 -23.92 -1.73 -11.25
C ASP A 84 -25.44 -1.65 -11.07
N HIS A 85 -26.14 -1.32 -12.16
CA HIS A 85 -27.59 -1.28 -12.18
C HIS A 85 -28.21 -2.63 -11.80
N LYS A 86 -29.12 -2.62 -10.82
CA LYS A 86 -29.89 -3.79 -10.37
C LYS A 86 -31.40 -3.58 -10.59
N PRO A 87 -31.92 -3.84 -11.81
CA PRO A 87 -33.35 -3.64 -12.11
C PRO A 87 -34.30 -4.37 -11.16
N GLU A 88 -33.91 -5.56 -10.69
CA GLU A 88 -34.74 -6.33 -9.76
C GLU A 88 -34.82 -5.69 -8.37
N LEU A 89 -33.70 -5.13 -7.88
CA LEU A 89 -33.69 -4.38 -6.62
C LEU A 89 -34.54 -3.11 -6.72
N VAL A 90 -34.61 -2.49 -7.91
CA VAL A 90 -35.48 -1.33 -8.18
C VAL A 90 -36.96 -1.73 -8.07
N LYS A 91 -37.37 -2.87 -8.64
CA LYS A 91 -38.76 -3.35 -8.54
C LYS A 91 -39.17 -3.66 -7.11
N HIS A 92 -38.28 -4.25 -6.31
CA HIS A 92 -38.57 -4.67 -4.94
C HIS A 92 -38.27 -3.58 -3.90
N SER A 93 -38.05 -2.34 -4.34
CA SER A 93 -37.74 -1.23 -3.44
C SER A 93 -38.88 -1.00 -2.44
N GLY A 94 -38.56 -0.92 -1.15
CA GLY A 94 -39.53 -0.78 -0.05
C GLY A 94 -40.06 -2.10 0.53
N GLU A 95 -39.83 -3.23 -0.14
CA GLU A 95 -40.10 -4.57 0.40
C GLU A 95 -39.10 -4.91 1.52
N ASP A 96 -39.49 -5.85 2.39
CA ASP A 96 -38.62 -6.32 3.46
C ASP A 96 -37.49 -7.19 2.88
N CYS A 97 -36.28 -7.05 3.42
CA CYS A 97 -35.13 -7.82 2.96
C CYS A 97 -35.35 -9.32 3.21
N PRO A 98 -35.09 -10.20 2.22
CA PRO A 98 -35.27 -11.64 2.37
C PRO A 98 -34.56 -12.20 3.60
N ALA A 99 -35.23 -13.07 4.36
CA ALA A 99 -34.70 -13.61 5.61
C ALA A 99 -33.34 -14.31 5.42
N GLU A 100 -33.15 -14.99 4.28
CA GLU A 100 -31.90 -15.64 3.89
C GLU A 100 -30.71 -14.66 3.73
N ALA A 101 -30.97 -13.41 3.31
CA ALA A 101 -29.92 -12.41 3.12
C ALA A 101 -29.38 -11.86 4.45
N ILE A 102 -30.20 -11.89 5.51
CA ILE A 102 -29.88 -11.40 6.85
C ILE A 102 -29.60 -12.53 7.86
N ALA A 103 -29.91 -13.78 7.52
CA ALA A 103 -29.71 -14.93 8.39
C ALA A 103 -28.25 -15.02 8.88
N GLY A 104 -28.06 -15.16 10.20
CA GLY A 104 -26.74 -15.28 10.82
C GLY A 104 -25.92 -13.99 10.89
N LYS A 105 -26.44 -12.85 10.42
CA LYS A 105 -25.74 -11.56 10.46
C LYS A 105 -26.25 -10.70 11.62
N LYS A 106 -25.32 -10.07 12.35
CA LYS A 106 -25.64 -9.09 13.39
C LYS A 106 -25.15 -7.72 12.95
N PHE A 107 -26.07 -6.88 12.51
CA PHE A 107 -25.78 -5.51 12.08
C PHE A 107 -25.62 -4.60 13.29
N ALA A 108 -24.56 -3.78 13.31
CA ALA A 108 -24.25 -2.92 14.45
C ALA A 108 -25.25 -1.74 14.62
N PHE A 109 -25.86 -1.30 13.51
CA PHE A 109 -26.66 -0.07 13.46
C PHE A 109 -28.07 -0.28 12.87
N THR A 110 -28.52 -1.53 12.77
CA THR A 110 -29.82 -1.86 12.16
C THR A 110 -30.65 -2.70 13.14
N SER A 111 -31.86 -2.24 13.43
CA SER A 111 -32.86 -2.95 14.24
C SER A 111 -34.04 -3.36 13.37
N GLY A 112 -34.63 -4.52 13.65
CA GLY A 112 -35.76 -5.05 12.88
C GLY A 112 -35.34 -5.58 11.51
N THR A 113 -36.32 -5.75 10.62
CA THR A 113 -36.10 -6.22 9.25
C THR A 113 -35.81 -5.01 8.34
N PRO A 114 -34.59 -4.88 7.78
CA PRO A 114 -34.29 -3.77 6.88
C PRO A 114 -35.11 -3.89 5.60
N LYS A 115 -35.41 -2.75 4.97
CA LYS A 115 -36.07 -2.69 3.66
C LYS A 115 -35.06 -2.65 2.53
N LEU A 116 -35.42 -3.25 1.40
CA LEU A 116 -34.68 -3.14 0.16
C LEU A 116 -34.77 -1.72 -0.39
N LEU A 117 -33.67 -1.19 -0.92
CA LEU A 117 -33.63 0.11 -1.55
C LEU A 117 -33.01 -0.01 -2.94
N GLY A 118 -33.85 0.11 -3.95
CA GLY A 118 -33.41 0.28 -5.34
C GLY A 118 -32.78 1.65 -5.57
N THR A 119 -31.89 1.71 -6.55
CA THR A 119 -31.26 2.98 -6.94
C THR A 119 -32.31 3.99 -7.43
N PRO A 120 -32.27 5.26 -6.99
CA PRO A 120 -33.13 6.32 -7.50
C PRO A 120 -32.57 6.97 -8.78
N ARG A 121 -31.43 6.50 -9.28
CA ARG A 121 -30.67 7.11 -10.36
C ARG A 121 -31.18 6.68 -11.73
N SER A 122 -30.96 7.53 -12.73
CA SER A 122 -31.16 7.17 -14.14
C SER A 122 -29.89 6.57 -14.73
N TRP A 123 -30.04 5.68 -15.71
CA TRP A 123 -28.93 4.90 -16.28
C TRP A 123 -28.91 5.02 -17.80
N VAL A 124 -27.70 5.11 -18.35
CA VAL A 124 -27.47 5.19 -19.80
C VAL A 124 -26.34 4.24 -20.21
N ARG A 125 -26.42 3.72 -21.43
CA ARG A 125 -25.32 2.96 -22.04
C ARG A 125 -24.31 3.92 -22.63
N CYS A 126 -23.05 3.76 -22.25
CA CYS A 126 -21.95 4.65 -22.60
C CYS A 126 -20.91 3.92 -23.46
N GLY A 127 -20.37 4.64 -24.44
CA GLY A 127 -19.28 4.16 -25.29
C GLY A 127 -19.65 2.98 -26.19
N GLU A 128 -18.64 2.45 -26.88
CA GLU A 128 -18.76 1.24 -27.69
C GLU A 128 -18.87 -0.03 -26.84
N SER A 129 -18.30 -0.01 -25.63
CA SER A 129 -18.42 -1.07 -24.63
C SER A 129 -19.85 -1.29 -24.16
N GLY A 130 -20.73 -0.30 -24.34
CA GLY A 130 -22.12 -0.34 -23.88
C GLY A 130 -22.25 -0.38 -22.36
N MET A 131 -21.23 0.06 -21.62
CA MET A 131 -21.22 0.06 -20.17
C MET A 131 -22.37 0.92 -19.63
N GLU A 132 -23.20 0.35 -18.75
CA GLU A 132 -24.30 1.07 -18.12
C GLU A 132 -23.77 1.86 -16.91
N LEU A 133 -23.88 3.19 -16.98
CA LEU A 133 -23.42 4.10 -15.93
C LEU A 133 -24.57 5.03 -15.52
N SER A 134 -24.62 5.36 -14.24
CA SER A 134 -25.66 6.26 -13.73
C SER A 134 -25.36 7.72 -14.03
N ASP A 135 -26.39 8.56 -13.99
CA ASP A 135 -26.29 10.02 -14.06
C ASP A 135 -25.55 10.67 -12.87
N ALA A 136 -25.08 9.91 -11.87
CA ALA A 136 -24.28 10.43 -10.76
C ALA A 136 -22.82 10.72 -11.15
N ILE A 137 -22.35 10.10 -12.25
CA ILE A 137 -20.95 10.16 -12.71
C ILE A 137 -20.86 10.55 -14.19
N PRO A 138 -21.49 11.68 -14.61
CA PRO A 138 -21.59 12.05 -16.02
C PRO A 138 -20.24 12.25 -16.70
N ASN A 139 -19.22 12.65 -15.94
CA ASN A 139 -17.86 12.81 -16.47
C ASN A 139 -17.21 11.46 -16.84
N LEU A 140 -17.58 10.37 -16.17
CA LEU A 140 -17.07 9.03 -16.49
C LEU A 140 -17.72 8.44 -17.74
N HIS A 141 -18.92 8.91 -18.13
CA HIS A 141 -19.57 8.48 -19.37
C HIS A 141 -18.68 8.72 -20.59
N ARG A 142 -17.96 9.84 -20.60
CA ARG A 142 -17.07 10.27 -21.69
C ARG A 142 -15.84 9.39 -21.89
N VAL A 143 -15.51 8.56 -20.91
CA VAL A 143 -14.33 7.69 -20.92
C VAL A 143 -14.68 6.23 -20.67
N ALA A 144 -15.94 5.84 -20.84
CA ALA A 144 -16.43 4.49 -20.54
C ALA A 144 -15.59 3.38 -21.20
N ASP A 145 -15.15 3.57 -22.44
CA ASP A 145 -14.33 2.60 -23.18
C ASP A 145 -12.86 2.52 -22.71
N LYS A 146 -12.47 3.37 -21.76
CA LYS A 146 -11.18 3.31 -21.05
C LYS A 146 -11.30 2.69 -19.66
N LEU A 147 -12.53 2.40 -19.21
CA LEU A 147 -12.80 1.80 -17.92
C LEU A 147 -12.88 0.29 -18.03
N CYS A 148 -12.40 -0.39 -16.99
CA CYS A 148 -12.65 -1.81 -16.77
C CYS A 148 -13.43 -1.95 -15.47
N LEU A 149 -14.65 -2.47 -15.56
CA LEU A 149 -15.50 -2.71 -14.41
C LEU A 149 -15.39 -4.18 -13.99
N VAL A 150 -14.86 -4.42 -12.78
CA VAL A 150 -14.74 -5.77 -12.22
C VAL A 150 -15.96 -6.09 -11.36
N LYS A 151 -16.92 -6.82 -11.93
CA LYS A 151 -18.16 -7.23 -11.24
C LYS A 151 -18.07 -8.57 -10.51
N SER A 152 -16.95 -9.27 -10.66
CA SER A 152 -16.72 -10.61 -10.08
C SER A 152 -16.17 -10.58 -8.65
N MET A 153 -16.04 -9.40 -8.03
CA MET A 153 -15.56 -9.29 -6.66
C MET A 153 -16.62 -9.81 -5.68
N PHE A 154 -16.19 -10.60 -4.71
CA PHE A 154 -17.04 -11.17 -3.67
C PHE A 154 -16.35 -11.02 -2.31
N THR A 155 -17.15 -10.75 -1.27
CA THR A 155 -16.69 -10.70 0.11
C THR A 155 -17.82 -11.13 1.03
N ASP A 156 -17.47 -11.78 2.13
CA ASP A 156 -18.35 -12.12 3.25
C ASP A 156 -18.30 -11.05 4.36
N GLN A 157 -17.45 -10.03 4.21
CA GLN A 157 -17.27 -8.97 5.19
C GLN A 157 -18.33 -7.88 5.01
N PHE A 158 -19.12 -7.66 6.07
CA PHE A 158 -20.19 -6.65 6.10
C PHE A 158 -19.80 -5.35 6.82
N ASN A 159 -18.73 -5.37 7.61
CA ASN A 159 -18.22 -4.20 8.33
C ASN A 159 -17.10 -3.50 7.53
N HIS A 160 -17.04 -2.17 7.63
CA HIS A 160 -16.06 -1.36 6.92
C HIS A 160 -14.61 -1.79 7.17
N ALA A 161 -14.15 -1.85 8.42
CA ALA A 161 -12.74 -2.16 8.72
C ALA A 161 -12.29 -3.55 8.20
N PRO A 162 -13.01 -4.66 8.47
CA PRO A 162 -12.64 -5.97 7.90
C PRO A 162 -12.73 -6.03 6.37
N ALA A 163 -13.74 -5.40 5.75
CA ALA A 163 -13.88 -5.38 4.29
C ALA A 163 -12.74 -4.60 3.63
N GLU A 164 -12.35 -3.47 4.22
CA GLU A 164 -11.23 -2.65 3.76
C GLU A 164 -9.90 -3.42 3.85
N LEU A 165 -9.64 -4.09 4.98
CA LEU A 165 -8.47 -4.97 5.11
C LEU A 165 -8.48 -6.11 4.09
N MET A 166 -9.66 -6.68 3.81
CA MET A 166 -9.78 -7.76 2.84
C MET A 166 -9.39 -7.30 1.42
N VAL A 167 -9.84 -6.12 1.00
CA VAL A 167 -9.48 -5.55 -0.31
C VAL A 167 -7.98 -5.31 -0.43
N TYR A 168 -7.33 -4.80 0.62
CA TYR A 168 -5.92 -4.41 0.53
C TYR A 168 -4.93 -5.50 0.89
N THR A 169 -5.30 -6.44 1.75
CA THR A 169 -4.38 -7.44 2.30
C THR A 169 -4.79 -8.88 2.01
N GLY A 170 -5.95 -9.08 1.37
CA GLY A 170 -6.54 -10.41 1.14
C GLY A 170 -6.93 -11.13 2.43
N SER A 171 -7.10 -10.40 3.54
CA SER A 171 -7.50 -10.92 4.85
C SER A 171 -8.35 -9.89 5.60
N PRO A 172 -9.43 -10.30 6.27
CA PRO A 172 -10.23 -9.40 7.10
C PRO A 172 -9.54 -9.06 8.45
N ARG A 173 -8.42 -9.72 8.75
CA ARG A 173 -7.62 -9.53 9.96
C ARG A 173 -6.31 -8.84 9.61
N ALA A 174 -5.86 -7.94 10.49
CA ALA A 174 -4.59 -7.25 10.37
C ALA A 174 -3.37 -8.21 10.41
N GLY A 175 -2.23 -7.72 9.92
CA GLY A 175 -0.94 -8.43 9.94
C GLY A 175 -0.47 -8.96 8.59
N ARG A 176 -1.32 -8.95 7.56
CA ARG A 176 -0.90 -9.25 6.19
C ARG A 176 -0.39 -8.00 5.46
N PRO A 177 0.59 -8.15 4.55
CA PRO A 177 1.06 -7.04 3.75
C PRO A 177 -0.02 -6.53 2.81
N SER A 178 -0.09 -5.21 2.66
CA SER A 178 -0.99 -4.56 1.72
C SER A 178 -0.57 -4.74 0.26
N LEU A 179 -1.48 -4.45 -0.66
CA LEU A 179 -1.24 -4.49 -2.10
C LEU A 179 -0.04 -3.63 -2.53
N GLY A 180 0.10 -2.41 -1.98
CA GLY A 180 1.24 -1.54 -2.27
C GLY A 180 2.57 -2.09 -1.74
N SER A 181 2.53 -2.74 -0.56
CA SER A 181 3.69 -3.41 0.03
C SER A 181 4.13 -4.61 -0.81
N TRP A 182 3.19 -5.40 -1.32
CA TRP A 182 3.51 -6.51 -2.23
C TRP A 182 4.05 -6.02 -3.57
N ALA A 183 3.48 -4.95 -4.13
CA ALA A 183 3.94 -4.37 -5.39
C ALA A 183 5.39 -3.88 -5.30
N THR A 184 5.72 -3.17 -4.21
CA THR A 184 7.08 -2.66 -3.97
C THR A 184 8.04 -3.76 -3.53
N TYR A 185 7.58 -4.78 -2.80
CA TYR A 185 8.38 -5.96 -2.52
C TYR A 185 8.73 -6.74 -3.81
N GLY A 186 7.78 -6.97 -4.70
CA GLY A 186 8.02 -7.72 -5.92
C GLY A 186 8.91 -6.97 -6.92
N LEU A 187 8.71 -5.65 -7.05
CA LEU A 187 9.28 -4.87 -8.16
C LEU A 187 10.32 -3.82 -7.75
N GLY A 188 10.48 -3.56 -6.45
CA GLY A 188 11.31 -2.47 -5.94
C GLY A 188 10.78 -1.08 -6.30
N SER A 189 11.61 -0.07 -6.08
CA SER A 189 11.38 1.33 -6.43
C SER A 189 12.38 1.79 -7.49
N GLU A 190 11.89 2.35 -8.59
CA GLU A 190 12.73 3.05 -9.58
C GLU A 190 13.16 4.44 -9.10
N ASN A 191 12.61 4.91 -7.97
CA ASN A 191 12.90 6.21 -7.41
C ASN A 191 13.81 6.07 -6.18
N ALA A 192 14.96 6.76 -6.22
CA ALA A 192 15.95 6.79 -5.14
C ALA A 192 15.70 7.88 -4.07
N ASN A 193 14.81 8.83 -4.36
CA ASN A 193 14.56 10.05 -3.58
C ASN A 193 13.17 10.07 -2.91
N LEU A 194 12.23 9.25 -3.38
CA LEU A 194 10.88 9.11 -2.83
C LEU A 194 10.56 7.64 -2.52
N PRO A 195 9.66 7.37 -1.56
CA PRO A 195 9.19 6.01 -1.29
C PRO A 195 8.55 5.38 -2.52
N GLY A 196 8.74 4.06 -2.69
CA GLY A 196 8.06 3.32 -3.74
C GLY A 196 6.54 3.22 -3.55
N PHE A 197 6.08 3.34 -2.30
CA PHE A 197 4.67 3.28 -1.90
C PHE A 197 4.30 4.48 -1.02
N VAL A 198 3.46 5.37 -1.55
CA VAL A 198 2.98 6.58 -0.88
C VAL A 198 1.48 6.50 -0.61
N VAL A 199 1.06 6.98 0.55
CA VAL A 199 -0.35 7.03 0.97
C VAL A 199 -0.76 8.47 1.22
N LEU A 200 -1.90 8.88 0.66
CA LEU A 200 -2.48 10.21 0.81
C LEU A 200 -3.86 10.08 1.46
N ILE A 201 -4.12 10.89 2.50
CA ILE A 201 -5.40 10.89 3.21
C ILE A 201 -6.02 12.28 3.08
N SER A 202 -7.20 12.33 2.48
CA SER A 202 -7.85 13.57 2.05
C SER A 202 -8.68 14.23 3.14
N SER A 203 -9.37 13.47 3.99
CA SER A 203 -10.33 14.02 4.97
C SER A 203 -9.75 14.20 6.39
N GLY A 204 -8.47 13.86 6.60
CA GLY A 204 -7.85 13.82 7.92
C GLY A 204 -8.33 12.66 8.83
N VAL A 205 -9.35 11.91 8.39
CA VAL A 205 -9.82 10.70 9.05
C VAL A 205 -9.05 9.51 8.49
N GLN A 206 -8.45 8.73 9.38
CA GLN A 206 -7.75 7.51 8.98
C GLN A 206 -8.72 6.50 8.33
N PRO A 207 -8.22 5.60 7.48
CA PRO A 207 -9.05 4.53 6.93
C PRO A 207 -9.61 3.65 8.06
N ASN A 208 -10.73 2.95 7.84
CA ASN A 208 -11.35 2.14 8.88
C ASN A 208 -10.45 0.97 9.29
N GLY A 209 -9.70 0.39 8.35
CA GLY A 209 -8.64 -0.59 8.63
C GLY A 209 -7.38 0.01 9.25
N GLY A 210 -7.31 1.34 9.41
CA GLY A 210 -6.16 2.07 9.92
C GLY A 210 -4.92 1.89 9.06
N THR A 211 -3.75 2.00 9.69
CA THR A 211 -2.45 1.81 9.01
C THR A 211 -2.25 0.39 8.47
N SER A 212 -3.02 -0.58 8.96
CA SER A 212 -2.98 -1.96 8.45
C SER A 212 -3.46 -2.07 7.00
N SER A 213 -4.29 -1.13 6.52
CA SER A 213 -4.73 -1.07 5.11
C SER A 213 -3.59 -0.79 4.13
N PHE A 214 -2.46 -0.27 4.61
CA PHE A 214 -1.26 0.04 3.83
C PHE A 214 0.04 -0.43 4.53
N GLY A 215 -0.08 -1.46 5.37
CA GLY A 215 1.01 -2.00 6.18
C GLY A 215 1.95 -2.95 5.42
N SER A 216 3.21 -3.07 5.85
CA SER A 216 4.12 -4.11 5.34
C SER A 216 3.82 -5.50 5.91
N GLY A 217 3.05 -5.59 7.00
CA GLY A 217 2.73 -6.86 7.66
C GLY A 217 4.01 -7.58 8.10
N PHE A 218 4.19 -8.82 7.66
CA PHE A 218 5.41 -9.60 7.90
C PHE A 218 6.54 -9.33 6.89
N LEU A 219 6.34 -8.47 5.88
CA LEU A 219 7.43 -8.04 4.99
C LEU A 219 8.31 -7.01 5.72
N PRO A 220 9.59 -6.89 5.33
CA PRO A 220 10.50 -5.89 5.88
C PRO A 220 9.89 -4.49 5.88
N SER A 221 10.16 -3.71 6.92
CA SER A 221 9.51 -2.41 7.11
C SER A 221 9.86 -1.36 6.04
N VAL A 222 10.82 -1.63 5.15
CA VAL A 222 11.14 -0.77 3.99
C VAL A 222 10.02 -0.71 2.96
N TYR A 223 9.11 -1.69 2.95
CA TYR A 223 7.95 -1.74 2.04
C TYR A 223 6.66 -1.19 2.67
N GLN A 224 6.76 -0.58 3.86
CA GLN A 224 5.64 0.07 4.53
C GLN A 224 5.16 1.27 3.70
N GLY A 225 3.83 1.41 3.56
CA GLY A 225 3.25 2.60 2.95
C GLY A 225 3.58 3.85 3.76
N VAL A 226 4.17 4.84 3.10
CA VAL A 226 4.55 6.12 3.72
C VAL A 226 3.41 7.10 3.56
N GLN A 227 2.77 7.46 4.67
CA GLN A 227 1.71 8.46 4.67
C GLN A 227 2.29 9.87 4.50
N CYS A 228 1.90 10.54 3.42
CA CYS A 228 2.23 11.94 3.16
C CYS A 228 1.02 12.85 3.45
N ARG A 229 1.27 13.95 4.16
CA ARG A 229 0.28 14.98 4.52
C ARG A 229 0.27 16.08 3.48
N SER A 230 -0.91 16.57 3.13
CA SER A 230 -1.10 17.73 2.25
C SER A 230 -0.94 19.08 2.98
N LYS A 231 -0.81 19.07 4.33
CA LYS A 231 -0.65 20.26 5.16
C LYS A 231 0.43 20.06 6.22
N GLY A 232 1.30 21.06 6.36
CA GLY A 232 2.46 21.04 7.26
C GLY A 232 3.60 20.25 6.66
N ASP A 233 4.44 19.65 7.50
CA ASP A 233 5.49 18.73 7.04
C ASP A 233 4.86 17.54 6.32
N PRO A 234 5.17 17.33 5.03
CA PRO A 234 4.53 16.28 4.26
C PRO A 234 4.80 14.88 4.80
N VAL A 235 5.97 14.65 5.37
CA VAL A 235 6.26 13.46 6.19
C VAL A 235 6.70 13.96 7.56
N LEU A 236 6.17 13.34 8.61
CA LEU A 236 6.45 13.74 9.98
C LEU A 236 7.96 13.76 10.22
N PHE A 237 8.47 14.86 10.78
CA PHE A 237 9.87 15.05 11.15
C PHE A 237 10.87 15.03 9.98
N VAL A 238 10.42 15.34 8.75
CA VAL A 238 11.34 15.52 7.61
C VAL A 238 12.12 16.83 7.70
N SER A 239 11.58 17.86 8.34
CA SER A 239 12.32 19.11 8.56
C SER A 239 13.39 18.94 9.64
N ASP A 240 14.57 19.52 9.42
CA ASP A 240 15.64 19.50 10.42
C ASP A 240 15.26 20.40 11.63
N PRO A 241 15.54 19.97 12.87
CA PRO A 241 15.27 20.79 14.05
C PRO A 241 16.18 22.04 14.08
N PRO A 242 15.79 23.12 14.78
CA PRO A 242 16.62 24.31 14.91
C PRO A 242 18.03 23.98 15.42
N GLY A 243 19.06 24.47 14.73
CA GLY A 243 20.47 24.22 15.06
C GLY A 243 21.07 22.98 14.40
N MET A 244 20.31 22.23 13.59
CA MET A 244 20.83 21.11 12.79
C MET A 244 21.05 21.57 11.35
N ASP A 245 22.30 21.82 10.98
CA ASP A 245 22.65 22.08 9.59
C ASP A 245 22.79 20.77 8.79
N ARG A 246 22.81 20.91 7.45
CA ARG A 246 22.86 19.77 6.53
C ARG A 246 24.13 18.93 6.68
N SER A 247 25.26 19.54 7.06
CA SER A 247 26.53 18.82 7.25
C SER A 247 26.51 18.00 8.53
N LEU A 248 26.01 18.57 9.63
CA LEU A 248 25.81 17.89 10.90
C LEU A 248 24.81 16.73 10.77
N ARG A 249 23.73 16.95 10.01
CA ARG A 249 22.75 15.90 9.69
C ARG A 249 23.39 14.73 8.95
N ARG A 250 24.17 15.01 7.90
CA ARG A 250 24.88 13.98 7.11
C ARG A 250 25.87 13.19 7.99
N ALA A 251 26.68 13.88 8.78
CA ALA A 251 27.62 13.25 9.71
C ALA A 251 26.90 12.35 10.74
N THR A 252 25.75 12.79 11.26
CA THR A 252 24.92 11.99 12.18
C THR A 252 24.42 10.72 11.51
N LEU A 253 23.95 10.81 10.26
CA LEU A 253 23.47 9.66 9.50
C LEU A 253 24.59 8.69 9.13
N ASP A 254 25.79 9.18 8.81
CA ASP A 254 26.96 8.35 8.56
C ASP A 254 27.37 7.57 9.81
N ALA A 255 27.40 8.23 10.98
CA ALA A 255 27.65 7.54 12.24
C ALA A 255 26.58 6.48 12.56
N LEU A 256 25.30 6.78 12.32
CA LEU A 256 24.21 5.81 12.49
C LEU A 256 24.34 4.64 11.51
N ARG A 257 24.73 4.88 10.26
CA ARG A 257 24.99 3.81 9.28
C ARG A 257 26.09 2.90 9.81
N ASP A 258 27.23 3.45 10.20
CA ASP A 258 28.39 2.67 10.64
C ASP A 258 28.05 1.81 11.88
N LEU A 259 27.31 2.36 12.84
CA LEU A 259 26.81 1.62 14.01
C LEU A 259 25.82 0.50 13.64
N ASN A 260 24.88 0.79 12.75
CA ASN A 260 23.91 -0.22 12.30
C ASN A 260 24.61 -1.33 11.49
N GLU A 261 25.62 -1.01 10.68
CA GLU A 261 26.41 -2.01 9.96
C GLU A 261 27.19 -2.93 10.91
N LEU A 262 27.77 -2.37 11.99
CA LEU A 262 28.40 -3.18 13.04
C LEU A 262 27.39 -4.14 13.67
N GLN A 263 26.22 -3.62 14.07
CA GLN A 263 25.16 -4.43 14.66
C GLN A 263 24.60 -5.47 13.68
N ALA A 264 24.49 -5.14 12.39
CA ALA A 264 24.06 -6.08 11.36
C ALA A 264 25.07 -7.22 11.18
N ARG A 265 26.38 -6.92 11.22
CA ARG A 265 27.44 -7.95 11.20
C ARG A 265 27.41 -8.85 12.43
N GLU A 266 27.10 -8.30 13.60
CA GLU A 266 27.09 -9.05 14.86
C GLU A 266 25.83 -9.91 15.04
N LEU A 267 24.64 -9.34 14.77
CA LEU A 267 23.35 -9.98 15.07
C LEU A 267 22.67 -10.59 13.85
N GLY A 268 23.04 -10.17 12.63
CA GLY A 268 22.45 -10.66 11.38
C GLY A 268 20.97 -10.31 11.19
N ASN A 269 20.42 -9.32 11.92
CA ASN A 269 19.01 -8.96 11.83
C ASN A 269 18.73 -8.15 10.54
N PRO A 270 17.86 -8.65 9.62
CA PRO A 270 17.51 -7.94 8.39
C PRO A 270 16.90 -6.55 8.62
N GLU A 271 16.19 -6.35 9.74
CA GLU A 271 15.59 -5.04 10.06
C GLU A 271 16.64 -3.97 10.35
N THR A 272 17.87 -4.33 10.72
CA THR A 272 18.94 -3.35 10.88
C THR A 272 19.35 -2.74 9.53
N VAL A 273 19.40 -3.55 8.47
CA VAL A 273 19.66 -3.07 7.09
C VAL A 273 18.50 -2.20 6.60
N THR A 274 17.26 -2.62 6.90
CA THR A 274 16.06 -1.81 6.60
C THR A 274 16.14 -0.41 7.22
N ARG A 275 16.58 -0.30 8.49
CA ARG A 275 16.73 1.01 9.16
C ARG A 275 17.74 1.91 8.47
N ILE A 276 18.88 1.37 8.03
CA ILE A 276 19.87 2.13 7.25
C ILE A 276 19.22 2.70 5.98
N ALA A 277 18.53 1.85 5.22
CA ALA A 277 17.86 2.27 3.98
C ALA A 277 16.78 3.34 4.24
N GLN A 278 15.99 3.19 5.31
CA GLN A 278 14.97 4.17 5.71
C GLN A 278 15.58 5.52 6.09
N TYR A 279 16.69 5.54 6.84
CA TYR A 279 17.37 6.79 7.20
C TYR A 279 17.94 7.52 5.99
N GLU A 280 18.56 6.79 5.06
CA GLU A 280 19.07 7.38 3.81
C GLU A 280 17.94 7.92 2.93
N LEU A 281 16.84 7.17 2.80
CA LEU A 281 15.66 7.64 2.08
C LEU A 281 15.09 8.90 2.73
N ALA A 282 14.94 8.92 4.05
CA ALA A 282 14.44 10.08 4.78
C ALA A 282 15.31 11.33 4.52
N TYR A 283 16.64 11.20 4.49
CA TYR A 283 17.55 12.29 4.17
C TYR A 283 17.35 12.84 2.75
N ARG A 284 17.22 11.97 1.75
CA ARG A 284 16.98 12.38 0.35
C ARG A 284 15.59 13.02 0.17
N MET A 285 14.61 12.53 0.92
CA MET A 285 13.26 13.07 0.95
C MET A 285 13.23 14.51 1.46
N GLN A 286 14.12 14.94 2.36
CA GLN A 286 14.17 16.33 2.86
C GLN A 286 14.31 17.35 1.71
N ALA A 287 15.07 17.02 0.67
CA ALA A 287 15.25 17.88 -0.49
C ALA A 287 14.11 17.76 -1.51
N SER A 288 13.60 16.55 -1.73
CA SER A 288 12.70 16.26 -2.86
C SER A 288 11.22 16.42 -2.52
N VAL A 289 10.82 16.08 -1.30
CA VAL A 289 9.41 16.05 -0.88
C VAL A 289 8.76 17.44 -0.92
N PRO A 290 9.38 18.55 -0.46
CA PRO A 290 8.76 19.87 -0.50
C PRO A 290 8.34 20.29 -1.92
N GLU A 291 9.20 20.05 -2.91
CA GLU A 291 8.89 20.38 -4.31
C GLU A 291 7.77 19.52 -4.90
N VAL A 292 7.77 18.22 -4.61
CA VAL A 292 6.78 17.30 -5.18
C VAL A 292 5.40 17.53 -4.57
N MET A 293 5.36 17.85 -3.27
CA MET A 293 4.13 18.09 -2.51
C MET A 293 3.52 19.47 -2.75
N ASP A 294 4.30 20.42 -3.27
CA ASP A 294 3.82 21.76 -3.59
C ASP A 294 3.06 21.81 -4.93
N ILE A 295 1.77 21.52 -4.85
CA ILE A 295 0.84 21.64 -5.99
C ILE A 295 0.54 23.10 -6.38
N SER A 296 0.95 24.11 -5.59
CA SER A 296 0.72 25.52 -5.96
C SER A 296 1.55 25.96 -7.16
N ARG A 297 2.60 25.19 -7.48
CA ARG A 297 3.46 25.37 -8.66
C ARG A 297 2.84 24.85 -9.95
N GLU A 298 1.67 24.22 -9.89
CA GLU A 298 0.95 23.75 -11.08
C GLU A 298 0.36 24.91 -11.87
N PRO A 299 0.31 24.82 -13.21
CA PRO A 299 -0.38 25.82 -14.02
C PRO A 299 -1.85 25.97 -13.60
N GLN A 300 -2.38 27.19 -13.71
CA GLN A 300 -3.76 27.51 -13.31
C GLN A 300 -4.81 26.58 -13.95
N HIS A 301 -4.65 26.26 -15.24
CA HIS A 301 -5.56 25.35 -15.95
C HIS A 301 -5.56 23.92 -15.37
N MET A 302 -4.44 23.45 -14.80
CA MET A 302 -4.35 22.15 -14.14
C MET A 302 -5.07 22.16 -12.79
N LEU A 303 -4.91 23.24 -12.03
CA LEU A 303 -5.63 23.44 -10.77
C LEU A 303 -7.14 23.44 -11.00
N GLU A 304 -7.59 24.18 -12.02
CA GLU A 304 -9.00 24.24 -12.41
C GLU A 304 -9.53 22.89 -12.92
N ALA A 305 -8.78 22.18 -13.76
CA ALA A 305 -9.18 20.87 -14.28
C ALA A 305 -9.41 19.83 -13.18
N TYR A 306 -8.61 19.87 -12.12
CA TYR A 306 -8.77 18.98 -10.96
C TYR A 306 -9.74 19.52 -9.91
N GLY A 307 -10.13 20.81 -9.97
CA GLY A 307 -10.81 21.49 -8.87
C GLY A 307 -9.94 21.65 -7.62
N ALA A 308 -8.61 21.64 -7.79
CA ALA A 308 -7.64 21.68 -6.71
C ALA A 308 -7.52 23.09 -6.12
N LYS A 309 -7.47 23.18 -4.78
CA LYS A 309 -7.27 24.41 -4.02
C LYS A 309 -6.05 24.23 -3.12
N PRO A 310 -4.85 24.65 -3.54
CA PRO A 310 -3.62 24.47 -2.76
C PRO A 310 -3.76 24.97 -1.31
N GLY A 311 -3.16 24.24 -0.36
CA GLY A 311 -3.16 24.61 1.06
C GLY A 311 -4.31 24.05 1.90
N SER A 312 -5.33 23.42 1.30
CA SER A 312 -6.38 22.68 2.02
C SER A 312 -6.26 21.17 1.82
N PRO A 313 -6.71 20.34 2.78
CA PRO A 313 -6.89 18.91 2.54
C PRO A 313 -8.14 18.70 1.64
N SER A 314 -8.00 17.98 0.53
CA SER A 314 -9.11 17.59 -0.33
C SER A 314 -8.73 16.43 -1.25
N LEU A 315 -9.73 15.68 -1.73
CA LEU A 315 -9.52 14.64 -2.75
C LEU A 315 -8.95 15.22 -4.05
N ALA A 316 -9.44 16.38 -4.50
CA ALA A 316 -8.93 17.07 -5.68
C ALA A 316 -7.42 17.34 -5.61
N ASN A 317 -6.95 17.89 -4.48
CA ASN A 317 -5.53 18.14 -4.25
C ASN A 317 -4.72 16.85 -4.24
N ASN A 318 -5.23 15.80 -3.58
CA ASN A 318 -4.55 14.51 -3.51
C ASN A 318 -4.52 13.80 -4.87
N CYS A 319 -5.54 13.94 -5.71
CA CYS A 319 -5.53 13.43 -7.08
C CYS A 319 -4.46 14.12 -7.94
N LEU A 320 -4.35 15.45 -7.84
CA LEU A 320 -3.31 16.21 -8.55
C LEU A 320 -1.91 15.87 -8.02
N LEU A 321 -1.77 15.74 -6.71
CA LEU A 321 -0.53 15.31 -6.08
C LEU A 321 -0.14 13.88 -6.47
N ALA A 322 -1.11 12.96 -6.55
CA ALA A 322 -0.86 11.60 -6.99
C ALA A 322 -0.32 11.54 -8.42
N ARG A 323 -0.83 12.40 -9.32
CA ARG A 323 -0.25 12.59 -10.66
C ARG A 323 1.22 13.01 -10.57
N ARG A 324 1.55 14.05 -9.79
CA ARG A 324 2.94 14.50 -9.60
C ARG A 324 3.83 13.39 -9.05
N LEU A 325 3.37 12.64 -8.05
CA LEU A 325 4.12 11.53 -7.45
C LEU A 325 4.45 10.45 -8.47
N VAL A 326 3.49 10.04 -9.31
CA VAL A 326 3.75 9.04 -10.35
C VAL A 326 4.62 9.59 -11.48
N GLU A 327 4.50 10.87 -11.84
CA GLU A 327 5.41 11.53 -12.80
C GLU A 327 6.84 11.58 -12.28
N GLN A 328 7.02 11.75 -10.96
CA GLN A 328 8.31 11.70 -10.26
C GLN A 328 8.80 10.27 -10.01
N GLY A 329 8.08 9.23 -10.44
CA GLY A 329 8.56 7.85 -10.39
C GLY A 329 8.13 7.05 -9.16
N VAL A 330 7.23 7.56 -8.31
CA VAL A 330 6.60 6.74 -7.27
C VAL A 330 5.79 5.63 -7.93
N ARG A 331 6.06 4.37 -7.53
CA ARG A 331 5.46 3.19 -8.16
C ARG A 331 4.00 3.01 -7.77
N PHE A 332 3.68 3.20 -6.50
CA PHE A 332 2.35 2.95 -5.96
C PHE A 332 1.88 4.14 -5.12
N VAL A 333 0.74 4.73 -5.49
CA VAL A 333 0.13 5.82 -4.73
C VAL A 333 -1.29 5.39 -4.34
N GLN A 334 -1.62 5.45 -3.05
CA GLN A 334 -2.94 5.10 -2.55
C GLN A 334 -3.59 6.29 -1.86
N LEU A 335 -4.80 6.62 -2.28
CA LEU A 335 -5.59 7.73 -1.77
C LEU A 335 -6.74 7.17 -0.95
N PHE A 336 -6.97 7.75 0.22
CA PHE A 336 -8.15 7.51 1.03
C PHE A 336 -8.92 8.80 1.22
N ASP A 337 -10.21 8.73 0.95
CA ASP A 337 -11.14 9.83 1.13
C ASP A 337 -12.48 9.32 1.66
N TRP A 338 -13.19 10.19 2.38
CA TRP A 338 -14.43 9.83 3.06
C TRP A 338 -15.69 10.35 2.34
N GLY A 339 -15.57 10.89 1.13
CA GLY A 339 -16.68 11.47 0.37
C GLY A 339 -16.84 12.96 0.64
#